data_AF-A0A2N9MDK8-F1
#
_entry.id   AF-A0A2N9MDK8-F1
#
_cell.length_a   1.000
_cell.length_b   1.000
_cell.length_c   1.000
_cell.angle_alpha   90.00
_cell.angle_beta   90.00
_cell.angle_gamma   90.00
#
_symmetry.space_group_name_H-M   'P 1'
#
loop_
_entity.id
_entity.type
_entity.pdbx_description
1 polymer ?
#
loop_
_entity_poly.entity_id
_entity_poly.type
_entity_poly.pdbx_seq_one_letter_code
_entity_poly.pdbx_strand_id
1 'polypeptide(L)' 'MNTNRDDDMKPEYDFSRAERGKHFAGADAVLHIPVYLEQDVQTFLMERAANKGVPLDRLVNDLLKGDIEAFRTLG' A
#
# COMPACT_ATOMS: atom_id res chain seq x y z
N MET A 1 -14.00 -25.97 35.02
CA MET A 1 -14.20 -25.79 33.57
C MET A 1 -15.05 -24.56 33.40
N ASN A 2 -14.55 -23.53 32.71
CA ASN A 2 -15.31 -22.31 32.45
C ASN A 2 -16.32 -22.59 31.34
N THR A 3 -17.61 -22.36 31.59
CA THR A 3 -18.74 -22.74 30.72
C THR A 3 -19.35 -21.54 29.98
N ASN A 4 -18.62 -20.44 29.83
CA ASN A 4 -19.08 -19.31 29.03
C ASN A 4 -18.92 -19.64 27.54
N ARG A 5 -19.97 -20.24 26.97
CA ARG A 5 -20.21 -20.29 25.52
C ARG A 5 -20.90 -18.99 25.12
N ASP A 6 -20.16 -17.90 25.19
CA ASP A 6 -20.51 -16.70 24.46
C ASP A 6 -19.49 -16.61 23.32
N ASP A 7 -19.99 -16.83 22.10
CA ASP A 7 -19.28 -16.50 20.86
C ASP A 7 -19.08 -14.98 20.83
N ASP A 8 -18.06 -14.48 21.53
CA ASP A 8 -17.72 -13.06 21.64
C ASP A 8 -17.17 -12.46 20.32
N MET A 9 -17.18 -13.21 19.22
CA MET A 9 -16.76 -12.74 17.89
C MET A 9 -17.97 -12.29 17.08
N LYS A 10 -17.93 -11.03 16.62
CA LYS A 10 -18.93 -10.52 15.67
C LYS A 10 -18.64 -11.03 14.25
N PRO A 11 -19.64 -11.01 13.36
CA PRO A 11 -19.45 -11.40 11.96
C PRO A 11 -18.32 -10.65 11.23
N GLU A 12 -18.04 -9.40 11.59
CA GLU A 12 -16.98 -8.60 10.96
C GLU A 12 -15.56 -9.04 11.35
N TYR A 13 -15.42 -9.89 12.38
CA TYR A 13 -14.15 -10.40 12.89
C TYR A 13 -14.26 -11.84 13.41
N ASP A 14 -14.83 -12.72 12.59
CA ASP A 14 -14.85 -14.17 12.85
C ASP A 14 -13.47 -14.80 12.57
N PHE A 15 -12.78 -15.22 13.63
CA PHE A 15 -11.50 -15.92 13.57
C PHE A 15 -11.62 -17.44 13.70
N SER A 16 -12.82 -18.03 13.58
CA SER A 16 -13.05 -19.48 13.66
C SER A 16 -12.21 -20.30 12.66
N ARG A 17 -11.79 -19.67 11.55
CA ARG A 17 -10.93 -20.26 10.50
C ARG A 17 -9.51 -19.67 10.47
N ALA A 18 -9.10 -18.97 11.53
CA ALA A 18 -7.79 -18.35 11.57
C ALA A 18 -6.66 -19.39 11.64
N GLU A 19 -5.60 -19.15 10.88
CA GLU A 19 -4.39 -19.97 10.85
C GLU A 19 -3.24 -19.20 11.49
N ARG A 20 -2.54 -19.82 12.46
CA ARG A 20 -1.40 -19.20 13.12
C ARG A 20 -0.30 -18.91 12.10
N GLY A 21 0.13 -17.65 12.02
CA GLY A 21 1.25 -17.23 11.18
C GLY A 21 0.90 -16.88 9.73
N LYS A 22 -0.37 -16.93 9.31
CA LYS A 22 -0.79 -16.62 7.93
C LYS A 22 -0.40 -15.22 7.43
N HIS A 23 -0.30 -14.26 8.34
CA HIS A 23 0.12 -12.87 8.06
C HIS A 23 1.52 -12.55 8.60
N PHE A 24 2.28 -13.55 9.04
CA PHE A 24 3.65 -13.34 9.51
C PHE A 24 4.56 -13.09 8.30
N ALA A 25 5.19 -11.92 8.28
CA ALA A 25 6.21 -11.58 7.31
C ALA A 25 7.57 -12.09 7.82
N GLY A 26 8.25 -12.91 7.00
CA GLY A 26 9.59 -13.43 7.30
C GLY A 26 10.67 -12.35 7.30
N ALA A 27 11.91 -12.72 7.68
CA ALA A 27 13.04 -11.79 7.73
C ALA A 27 13.44 -11.24 6.33
N ASP A 28 13.07 -11.96 5.28
CA ASP A 28 13.28 -11.63 3.87
C ASP A 28 12.08 -10.90 3.23
N ALA A 29 11.05 -10.59 4.02
CA ALA A 29 9.87 -9.92 3.50
C ALA A 29 10.21 -8.52 2.97
N VAL A 30 9.84 -8.27 1.71
CA VAL A 30 9.92 -6.93 1.10
C VAL A 30 8.63 -6.20 1.40
N LEU A 31 8.71 -5.20 2.29
CA LEU A 31 7.58 -4.35 2.62
C LEU A 31 7.51 -3.19 1.62
N HIS A 32 6.44 -3.15 0.85
CA HIS A 32 6.11 -2.00 0.02
C HIS A 32 5.38 -0.96 0.87
N ILE A 33 6.11 0.05 1.33
CA ILE A 33 5.53 1.13 2.13
C ILE A 33 4.76 2.08 1.20
N PRO A 34 3.45 2.29 1.43
CA PRO A 34 2.70 3.27 0.66
C PRO A 34 3.21 4.67 0.97
N VAL A 35 3.36 5.48 -0.07
CA VAL A 35 3.62 6.92 0.06
C VAL A 35 2.30 7.64 -0.20
N TYR A 36 1.85 8.40 0.78
CA TYR A 36 0.67 9.24 0.64
C TYR A 36 1.05 10.55 -0.05
N LEU A 37 0.27 10.92 -1.05
CA LEU A 37 0.38 12.22 -1.70
C LEU A 37 -0.69 13.13 -1.12
N GLU A 38 -0.37 14.43 -1.06
CA GLU A 38 -1.39 15.45 -0.80
C GLU A 38 -2.51 15.36 -1.85
N GLN A 39 -3.72 15.69 -1.44
CA GLN A 39 -4.93 15.45 -2.25
C GLN A 39 -4.87 16.17 -3.61
N ASP A 40 -4.36 17.39 -3.64
CA ASP A 40 -4.19 18.20 -4.84
C ASP A 40 -3.16 17.58 -5.80
N VAL A 41 -2.01 17.14 -5.27
CA VAL A 41 -0.95 16.45 -6.01
C VAL A 41 -1.47 15.15 -6.60
N GLN A 42 -2.18 14.35 -5.81
CA GLN A 42 -2.76 13.09 -6.27
C GLN A 42 -3.77 13.32 -7.40
N THR A 43 -4.67 14.29 -7.24
CA THR A 43 -5.70 14.61 -8.23
C THR A 43 -5.06 15.03 -9.56
N PHE A 44 -4.09 15.93 -9.51
CA PHE A 44 -3.36 16.39 -10.69
C PHE A 44 -2.66 15.24 -11.43
N LEU A 45 -1.98 14.35 -10.71
CA LEU A 45 -1.27 13.23 -11.31
C LEU A 45 -2.24 12.18 -11.88
N MET A 46 -3.39 11.94 -11.23
CA MET A 46 -4.44 11.06 -11.75
C MET A 46 -5.01 11.57 -13.07
N GLU A 47 -5.36 12.85 -13.15
CA GLU A 47 -5.86 13.48 -14.39
C GLU A 47 -4.81 13.39 -15.50
N ARG A 48 -3.54 13.65 -15.17
CA ARG A 48 -2.45 13.58 -16.15
C ARG A 48 -2.18 12.16 -16.63
N ALA A 49 -2.29 11.16 -15.76
CA ALA A 49 -2.15 9.75 -16.09
C ALA A 49 -3.28 9.31 -17.04
N ALA A 50 -4.52 9.69 -16.73
CA ALA A 50 -5.70 9.43 -17.55
C ALA A 50 -5.56 10.05 -18.95
N ASN A 51 -5.17 11.33 -19.03
CA ASN A 51 -4.95 12.03 -20.30
C ASN A 51 -3.85 11.39 -21.17
N LYS A 52 -2.84 10.77 -20.54
CA LYS A 52 -1.77 10.03 -21.23
C LYS A 52 -2.13 8.57 -21.54
N GLY A 53 -3.25 8.07 -21.03
CA GLY A 53 -3.63 6.66 -21.16
C GLY A 53 -2.66 5.70 -20.46
N VAL A 54 -2.00 6.15 -19.38
CA VAL A 54 -1.04 5.33 -18.62
C VAL A 54 -1.50 5.15 -17.17
N PRO A 55 -1.11 4.04 -16.51
CA PRO A 55 -1.33 3.88 -15.08
C PRO A 55 -0.64 4.97 -14.24
N LEU A 56 -1.27 5.35 -13.12
CA LEU A 56 -0.76 6.38 -12.20
C LEU A 56 0.62 6.00 -11.63
N ASP A 57 0.79 4.75 -11.23
CA ASP A 57 2.05 4.21 -10.69
C ASP A 57 3.18 4.36 -11.70
N ARG A 58 2.93 4.09 -12.99
CA ARG A 58 3.91 4.28 -14.05
C ARG A 58 4.29 5.75 -14.19
N LEU A 59 3.31 6.65 -14.24
CA LEU A 59 3.56 8.09 -14.35
C LEU A 59 4.41 8.62 -13.18
N VAL A 60 4.05 8.23 -11.95
CA VAL A 60 4.75 8.66 -10.73
C VAL A 60 6.17 8.13 -10.70
N ASN A 61 6.38 6.86 -11.05
CA ASN A 61 7.73 6.29 -11.10
C ASN A 61 8.61 6.98 -12.14
N ASP A 62 8.08 7.27 -13.32
CA ASP A 62 8.83 7.95 -14.38
C ASP A 62 9.22 9.38 -13.95
N LEU A 63 8.32 10.10 -13.25
CA LEU A 63 8.61 11.41 -12.68
C LEU A 63 9.74 11.34 -11.64
N LEU A 64 9.59 10.45 -10.64
CA LEU A 64 10.56 10.30 -9.55
C LEU A 64 11.95 9.86 -10.03
N LYS A 65 12.01 8.99 -11.04
CA LYS A 65 13.29 8.61 -11.67
C LYS A 65 13.99 9.81 -12.29
N GLY A 66 13.23 10.68 -12.98
CA GLY A 66 13.75 11.92 -13.54
C GLY A 66 14.37 12.82 -12.46
N ASP A 67 13.64 13.02 -11.36
CA ASP A 67 14.12 13.82 -10.23
C ASP A 67 15.37 13.22 -9.57
N ILE A 68 15.41 11.89 -9.39
CA ILE A 68 16.59 11.19 -8.85
C ILE A 68 17.82 11.41 -9.74
N GLU A 69 17.70 11.28 -11.06
CA GLU A 69 18.82 11.54 -11.97
C GLU A 69 19.26 13.00 -11.92
N ALA A 70 18.31 13.94 -11.86
CA ALA A 70 18.64 15.36 -11.70
C ALA A 70 19.45 15.61 -10.41
N PHE A 71 19.04 15.04 -9.28
CA PHE A 71 19.79 15.15 -8.02
C PHE A 71 21.19 14.56 -8.10
N ARG A 72 21.38 13.45 -8.84
CA ARG A 72 22.71 12.83 -9.02
C ARG A 72 23.64 13.66 -9.90
N THR A 73 23.09 14.38 -10.87
CA THR A 73 23.90 15.21 -11.80
C THR A 73 24.27 16.58 -11.23
N LEU A 74 23.50 17.10 -10.27
CA LEU A 74 23.70 18.40 -9.65
C LEU A 74 24.56 18.34 -8.37
N GLY A 75 24.91 17.14 -7.90
CA GLY A 75 25.83 16.91 -6.77
C GLY A 75 27.20 16.46 -7.26
#